data_AF-A0A1M5C2H1-F1
#
_entry.id   AF-A0A1M5C2H1-F1
#
_cell.length_a   1.000
_cell.length_b   1.000
_cell.length_c   1.000
_cell.angle_alpha   90.00
_cell.angle_beta   90.00
_cell.angle_gamma   90.00
#
_symmetry.space_group_name_H-M   'P 1'
#
loop_
_entity.id
_entity.type
_entity.pdbx_description
1 polymer ?
#
loop_
_entity_poly.entity_id
_entity_poly.type
_entity_poly.pdbx_seq_one_letter_code
_entity_poly.pdbx_strand_id
1 'polypeptide(L)'
;MIATLEYVNILDQSEELGKMVLQSDVFEEFRIAQSNLTEDKEAQQLIKAFTDIKEHYEDIQRFGRYHPDYNEIMKKVRMTKREMDMNDKVAKYKIAERNLQRLLDDISEYIAHSVSIDIKVPKDGAALTDSGCGCGSGGSCGCGTAS
;
A
#
# COMPACT_ATOMS: atom_id res chain seq x y z
N MET A 1 -21.35 32.79 2.12
CA MET A 1 -20.36 31.70 2.02
C MET A 1 -19.01 32.37 1.84
N ILE A 2 -18.17 32.40 2.87
CA ILE A 2 -16.87 33.09 2.82
C ILE A 2 -15.87 32.08 2.24
N ALA A 3 -15.77 32.01 0.91
CA ALA A 3 -14.53 31.60 0.30
C ALA A 3 -13.61 32.83 0.39
N THR A 4 -12.75 32.89 1.40
CA THR A 4 -11.72 33.95 1.42
C THR A 4 -10.81 33.73 0.22
N LEU A 5 -10.26 34.81 -0.35
CA LEU A 5 -9.27 34.74 -1.43
C LEU A 5 -8.11 33.79 -1.09
N GLU A 6 -7.78 33.66 0.20
CA GLU A 6 -6.79 32.73 0.73
C GLU A 6 -7.12 31.26 0.43
N TYR A 7 -8.38 30.84 0.62
CA TYR A 7 -8.80 29.46 0.31
C TYR A 7 -8.72 29.17 -1.19
N VAL A 8 -9.07 30.14 -2.03
CA VAL A 8 -8.96 30.00 -3.49
C VAL A 8 -7.49 29.83 -3.90
N ASN A 9 -6.60 30.67 -3.38
CA ASN A 9 -5.17 30.57 -3.65
C ASN A 9 -4.58 29.22 -3.24
N ILE A 10 -4.99 28.68 -2.08
CA ILE A 10 -4.53 27.35 -1.62
C ILE A 10 -4.96 26.25 -2.58
N LEU A 11 -6.21 26.31 -3.08
CA LEU A 11 -6.72 25.32 -4.04
C LEU A 11 -5.98 25.41 -5.37
N ASP A 12 -5.76 26.62 -5.89
CA ASP A 12 -5.02 26.84 -7.13
C ASP A 12 -3.59 26.29 -7.04
N GLN A 13 -2.89 26.58 -5.92
CA GLN A 13 -1.54 26.04 -5.67
C GLN A 13 -1.54 24.52 -5.51
N SER A 14 -2.57 23.95 -4.88
CA SER A 14 -2.71 22.50 -4.73
C SER A 14 -2.93 21.81 -6.08
N GLU A 15 -3.69 22.44 -6.98
CA GLU A 15 -3.88 21.94 -8.34
C GLU A 15 -2.59 22.00 -9.15
N GLU A 16 -1.83 23.09 -9.06
CA GLU A 16 -0.52 23.23 -9.70
C GLU A 16 0.45 22.15 -9.21
N LEU A 17 0.54 21.93 -7.89
CA LEU A 17 1.34 20.86 -7.30
C LEU A 17 0.91 19.48 -7.81
N GLY A 18 -0.39 19.22 -7.88
CA GLY A 18 -0.93 17.99 -8.45
C GLY A 18 -0.49 17.77 -9.90
N LYS A 19 -0.53 18.83 -10.74
CA LYS A 19 -0.04 18.77 -12.13
C LYS A 19 1.44 18.46 -12.19
N MET A 20 2.26 19.06 -11.32
CA MET A 20 3.69 18.75 -11.25
C MET A 20 3.95 17.29 -10.91
N VAL A 21 3.20 16.70 -9.96
CA VAL A 21 3.32 15.27 -9.64
C VAL A 21 2.94 14.42 -10.85
N LEU A 22 1.85 14.75 -11.54
CA LEU A 22 1.41 14.01 -12.75
C LEU A 22 2.40 14.11 -13.92
N GLN A 23 3.21 15.16 -13.97
CA GLN A 23 4.26 15.37 -14.98
C GLN A 23 5.63 14.83 -14.56
N SER A 24 5.75 14.30 -13.35
CA SER A 24 7.02 13.77 -12.84
C SER A 24 7.40 12.44 -13.48
N ASP A 25 8.70 12.21 -13.61
CA ASP A 25 9.24 10.92 -14.07
C ASP A 25 8.77 9.76 -13.18
N VAL A 26 8.62 9.98 -11.87
CA VAL A 26 8.14 8.98 -10.90
C VAL A 26 6.72 8.52 -11.24
N PHE A 27 5.83 9.46 -11.59
CA PHE A 27 4.47 9.13 -11.99
C PHE A 27 4.42 8.46 -13.37
N GLU A 28 5.28 8.87 -14.30
CA GLU A 28 5.42 8.23 -15.61
C GLU A 28 5.86 6.76 -15.47
N GLU A 29 6.88 6.49 -14.66
CA GLU A 29 7.36 5.14 -14.35
C GLU A 29 6.25 4.27 -13.74
N PHE A 30 5.50 4.83 -12.78
CA PHE A 30 4.33 4.16 -12.20
C PHE A 30 3.29 3.81 -13.26
N ARG A 31 2.92 4.75 -14.14
CA ARG A 31 1.93 4.54 -15.19
C ARG A 31 2.36 3.46 -16.17
N ILE A 32 3.63 3.49 -16.59
CA ILE A 32 4.21 2.49 -17.49
C ILE A 32 4.20 1.11 -16.82
N ALA A 33 4.62 1.02 -15.55
CA ALA A 33 4.61 -0.24 -14.82
C ALA A 33 3.19 -0.79 -14.61
N GLN A 34 2.21 0.09 -14.38
CA GLN A 34 0.80 -0.26 -14.26
C GLN A 34 0.25 -0.84 -15.56
N SER A 35 0.43 -0.15 -16.70
CA SER A 35 -0.02 -0.65 -18.02
C SER A 35 0.61 -2.02 -18.32
N ASN A 36 1.92 -2.14 -18.14
CA ASN A 36 2.66 -3.39 -18.29
C ASN A 36 2.12 -4.53 -17.44
N LEU A 37 1.67 -4.25 -16.21
CA LEU A 37 1.07 -5.24 -15.32
C LEU A 37 -0.34 -5.63 -15.79
N THR A 38 -1.15 -4.65 -16.19
CA THR A 38 -2.55 -4.87 -16.60
C THR A 38 -2.67 -5.64 -17.91
N GLU A 39 -1.71 -5.47 -18.82
CA GLU A 39 -1.69 -6.14 -20.13
C GLU A 39 -1.11 -7.56 -20.05
N ASP A 40 -0.35 -7.88 -19.00
CA ASP A 40 0.31 -9.17 -18.83
C ASP A 40 -0.65 -10.24 -18.29
N LYS A 41 -1.02 -11.20 -19.14
CA LYS A 41 -1.99 -12.25 -18.80
C LYS A 41 -1.54 -13.15 -17.65
N GLU A 42 -0.24 -13.44 -17.56
CA GLU A 42 0.30 -14.31 -16.52
C GLU A 42 0.24 -13.62 -15.16
N ALA A 43 0.67 -12.36 -15.09
CA ALA A 43 0.57 -11.55 -13.87
C ALA A 43 -0.88 -11.41 -13.41
N GLN A 44 -1.83 -11.16 -14.32
CA GLN A 44 -3.26 -11.10 -13.98
C GLN A 44 -3.79 -12.44 -13.44
N GLN A 45 -3.35 -13.58 -13.98
CA GLN A 45 -3.71 -14.90 -13.45
C GLN A 45 -3.15 -15.12 -12.03
N LEU A 46 -1.89 -14.76 -11.79
CA LEU A 46 -1.26 -14.86 -10.48
C LEU A 46 -1.94 -13.96 -9.43
N ILE A 47 -2.25 -12.71 -9.81
CA ILE A 47 -2.99 -11.77 -8.95
C ILE A 47 -4.36 -12.32 -8.59
N LYS A 48 -5.08 -12.88 -9.57
CA LYS A 48 -6.39 -13.49 -9.34
C LYS A 48 -6.28 -14.68 -8.40
N ALA A 49 -5.36 -15.61 -8.65
CA ALA A 49 -5.15 -16.79 -7.80
C ALA A 49 -4.81 -16.41 -6.35
N PHE A 50 -3.99 -15.37 -6.15
CA PHE A 50 -3.70 -14.86 -4.82
C PHE A 50 -4.93 -14.23 -4.17
N THR A 51 -5.69 -13.40 -4.90
CA THR A 51 -6.92 -12.75 -4.41
C THR A 51 -7.97 -13.77 -3.98
N ASP A 52 -8.24 -14.78 -4.82
CA ASP A 52 -9.22 -15.83 -4.54
C ASP A 52 -8.88 -16.59 -3.23
N ILE A 53 -7.61 -16.97 -3.05
CA ILE A 53 -7.16 -17.67 -1.83
C ILE A 53 -7.15 -16.75 -0.62
N LYS A 54 -6.89 -15.45 -0.81
CA LYS A 54 -6.94 -14.45 0.27
C LYS A 54 -8.38 -14.28 0.77
N GLU A 55 -9.37 -14.22 -0.11
CA GLU A 55 -10.79 -14.18 0.27
C GLU A 55 -11.18 -15.43 1.07
N HIS A 56 -10.82 -16.63 0.59
CA HIS A 56 -11.02 -17.87 1.35
C HIS A 56 -10.35 -17.87 2.72
N TYR A 57 -9.16 -17.27 2.82
CA TYR A 57 -8.47 -17.11 4.09
C TYR A 57 -9.19 -16.15 5.03
N GLU A 58 -9.68 -15.01 4.54
CA GLU A 58 -10.40 -14.01 5.33
C GLU A 58 -11.70 -14.58 5.93
N ASP A 59 -12.40 -15.45 5.19
CA ASP A 59 -13.58 -16.17 5.69
C ASP A 59 -13.24 -17.11 6.85
N ILE A 60 -12.11 -17.82 6.74
CA ILE A 60 -11.68 -18.82 7.71
C ILE A 60 -10.98 -18.20 8.92
N GLN A 61 -10.29 -17.08 8.72
CA GLN A 61 -9.66 -16.30 9.78
C GLN A 61 -10.68 -15.83 10.82
N ARG A 62 -11.94 -15.59 10.43
CA ARG A 62 -13.04 -15.22 11.36
C ARG A 62 -13.27 -16.28 12.44
N PHE A 63 -13.03 -17.55 12.14
CA PHE A 63 -13.15 -18.67 13.09
C PHE A 63 -11.84 -18.94 13.85
N GLY A 64 -10.75 -18.27 13.46
CA GLY A 64 -9.45 -18.38 14.09
C GLY A 64 -8.74 -19.71 13.84
N ARG A 65 -7.74 -20.00 14.67
CA ARG A 65 -6.81 -21.14 14.48
C ARG A 65 -7.44 -22.52 14.64
N TYR A 66 -8.70 -22.62 15.08
CA TYR A 66 -9.41 -23.88 15.32
C TYR A 66 -10.15 -24.40 14.08
N HIS A 67 -10.16 -23.64 12.98
CA HIS A 67 -10.71 -24.14 11.72
C HIS A 67 -9.85 -25.29 11.18
N PRO A 68 -10.44 -26.44 10.77
CA PRO A 68 -9.69 -27.62 10.33
C PRO A 68 -8.70 -27.31 9.20
N ASP A 69 -9.09 -26.43 8.28
CA ASP A 69 -8.30 -26.09 7.10
C ASP A 69 -7.32 -24.90 7.31
N TYR A 70 -7.25 -24.33 8.51
CA TYR A 70 -6.50 -23.09 8.77
C TYR A 70 -5.04 -23.18 8.31
N ASN A 71 -4.34 -24.25 8.68
CA ASN A 71 -2.94 -24.45 8.34
C ASN A 71 -2.71 -24.64 6.85
N GLU A 72 -3.63 -25.35 6.17
CA GLU A 72 -3.55 -25.58 4.73
C GLU A 72 -3.73 -24.28 3.96
N ILE A 73 -4.73 -23.48 4.33
CA ILE A 73 -5.01 -22.20 3.68
C ILE A 73 -3.89 -21.21 3.93
N MET A 74 -3.37 -21.13 5.16
CA MET A 74 -2.20 -20.31 5.45
C MET A 74 -1.00 -20.67 4.57
N LYS A 75 -0.78 -21.97 4.33
CA LYS A 75 0.28 -22.43 3.42
C LYS A 75 0.00 -22.00 1.98
N LYS A 76 -1.24 -22.17 1.50
CA LYS A 76 -1.66 -21.76 0.16
C LYS A 76 -1.51 -20.25 -0.07
N VAL A 77 -1.98 -19.41 0.86
CA VAL A 77 -1.81 -17.94 0.82
C VAL A 77 -0.34 -17.56 0.65
N ARG A 78 0.56 -18.17 1.44
CA ARG A 78 2.00 -17.87 1.38
C ARG A 78 2.62 -18.30 0.05
N MET A 79 2.22 -19.46 -0.46
CA MET A 79 2.71 -19.97 -1.73
C MET A 79 2.27 -19.09 -2.91
N THR A 80 0.97 -18.80 -3.01
CA THR A 80 0.45 -17.99 -4.14
C THR A 80 0.89 -16.54 -4.06
N LYS A 81 1.04 -15.99 -2.84
CA LYS A 81 1.68 -14.67 -2.66
C LYS A 81 3.12 -14.68 -3.19
N ARG A 82 3.90 -15.73 -2.90
CA ARG A 82 5.29 -15.83 -3.36
C ARG A 82 5.38 -15.98 -4.87
N GLU A 83 4.52 -16.78 -5.48
CA GLU A 83 4.46 -16.93 -6.94
C GLU A 83 4.13 -15.59 -7.62
N MET A 84 3.12 -14.88 -7.11
CA MET A 84 2.76 -13.54 -7.58
C MET A 84 3.91 -12.52 -7.38
N ASP A 85 4.53 -12.49 -6.20
CA ASP A 85 5.62 -11.56 -5.88
C ASP A 85 6.90 -11.81 -6.70
N MET A 86 7.08 -13.03 -7.23
CA MET A 86 8.21 -13.39 -8.10
C MET A 86 8.00 -12.99 -9.56
N ASN A 87 6.80 -12.61 -9.97
CA ASN A 87 6.56 -12.14 -11.33
C ASN A 87 7.19 -10.75 -11.53
N ASP A 88 8.01 -10.61 -12.59
CA ASP A 88 8.76 -9.39 -12.87
C ASP A 88 7.87 -8.14 -13.02
N LYS A 89 6.68 -8.28 -13.62
CA LYS A 89 5.75 -7.15 -13.83
C LYS A 89 5.13 -6.72 -12.52
N VAL A 90 4.75 -7.68 -11.66
CA VAL A 90 4.26 -7.39 -10.29
C VAL A 90 5.34 -6.70 -9.48
N ALA A 91 6.58 -7.21 -9.50
CA ALA A 91 7.69 -6.62 -8.76
C ALA A 91 8.00 -5.18 -9.22
N LYS A 92 8.06 -4.95 -10.53
CA LYS A 92 8.29 -3.61 -11.11
C LYS A 92 7.17 -2.63 -10.75
N TYR A 93 5.91 -3.07 -10.82
CA TYR A 93 4.78 -2.25 -10.39
C TYR A 93 4.88 -1.86 -8.92
N LYS A 94 5.13 -2.82 -8.02
CA LYS A 94 5.28 -2.54 -6.57
C LYS A 94 6.44 -1.60 -6.25
N ILE A 95 7.53 -1.66 -7.01
CA ILE A 95 8.65 -0.72 -6.86
C ILE A 95 8.21 0.69 -7.27
N ALA A 96 7.60 0.83 -8.45
CA ALA A 96 7.15 2.12 -8.96
C ALA A 96 6.05 2.75 -8.06
N GLU A 97 5.12 1.94 -7.57
CA GLU A 97 4.11 2.34 -6.59
C GLU A 97 4.74 2.86 -5.30
N ARG A 98 5.74 2.16 -4.74
CA ARG A 98 6.46 2.61 -3.55
C ARG A 98 7.20 3.93 -3.78
N ASN A 99 7.81 4.11 -4.95
CA ASN A 99 8.50 5.34 -5.29
C ASN A 99 7.53 6.52 -5.37
N LEU A 100 6.36 6.31 -5.99
CA LEU A 100 5.30 7.32 -6.03
C LEU A 100 4.77 7.63 -4.62
N GLN A 101 4.52 6.62 -3.79
CA GLN A 101 4.09 6.83 -2.40
C GLN A 101 5.11 7.65 -1.62
N ARG A 102 6.41 7.35 -1.77
CA ARG A 102 7.47 8.10 -1.12
C ARG A 102 7.47 9.57 -1.55
N LEU A 103 7.29 9.85 -2.83
CA LEU A 103 7.17 11.23 -3.32
C LEU A 103 6.00 11.96 -2.66
N LEU A 104 4.84 11.31 -2.52
CA LEU A 104 3.65 11.88 -1.88
C LEU A 104 3.86 12.09 -0.37
N ASP A 105 4.53 11.15 0.30
CA ASP A 105 4.88 11.25 1.72
C ASP A 105 5.83 12.43 1.96
N ASP A 106 6.86 12.58 1.12
CA ASP A 106 7.82 13.68 1.19
C ASP A 106 7.12 15.04 0.97
N ILE A 107 6.24 15.15 -0.03
CA ILE A 107 5.41 16.36 -0.26
C ILE A 107 4.55 16.68 0.98
N SER A 108 3.89 15.67 1.54
CA SER A 108 3.04 15.83 2.73
C SER A 108 3.84 16.32 3.94
N GLU A 109 5.05 15.79 4.14
CA GLU A 109 5.98 16.22 5.19
C GLU A 109 6.43 17.67 5.00
N TYR A 110 6.79 18.07 3.77
CA TYR A 110 7.18 19.45 3.48
C TYR A 110 6.04 20.43 3.77
N ILE A 111 4.81 20.10 3.37
CA ILE A 111 3.64 20.94 3.64
C ILE A 111 3.39 21.05 5.14
N ALA A 112 3.37 19.94 5.88
CA ALA A 112 3.12 19.95 7.31
C ALA A 112 4.17 20.77 8.08
N HIS A 113 5.45 20.54 7.82
CA HIS A 113 6.54 21.24 8.50
C HIS A 113 6.66 22.72 8.11
N SER A 114 6.10 23.13 6.97
CA SER A 114 5.97 24.56 6.64
C SER A 114 4.98 25.30 7.54
N VAL A 115 4.01 24.58 8.14
CA VAL A 115 3.03 25.13 9.09
C VAL A 115 3.56 25.01 10.52
N SER A 116 4.03 23.82 10.92
CA SER A 116 4.69 23.59 12.20
C SER A 116 5.46 22.27 12.19
N ILE A 117 6.66 22.29 12.78
CA ILE A 117 7.51 21.11 12.94
C ILE A 117 6.89 20.04 13.87
N ASP A 118 5.92 20.41 14.70
CA ASP A 118 5.28 19.50 15.65
C ASP A 118 4.13 18.68 15.02
N ILE A 119 3.75 18.98 13.77
CA ILE A 119 2.68 18.27 13.06
C ILE A 119 3.21 16.90 12.62
N LYS A 120 2.64 15.83 13.20
CA LYS A 120 2.96 14.45 12.81
C LYS A 120 2.32 14.09 11.47
N VAL A 121 3.14 13.83 10.46
CA VAL A 121 2.67 13.29 9.18
C VAL A 121 2.66 11.76 9.23
N PRO A 122 1.49 11.11 9.07
CA PRO A 122 1.43 9.67 8.96
C PRO A 122 2.06 9.26 7.62
N LYS A 123 3.26 8.70 7.64
CA LYS A 123 3.86 8.04 6.48
C LYS A 123 3.35 6.62 6.41
N ASP A 124 3.02 6.14 5.21
CA ASP A 124 2.64 4.74 5.04
C ASP A 124 3.81 3.84 5.49
N GLY A 125 3.55 2.97 6.47
CA GLY A 125 4.56 2.12 7.11
C GLY A 125 5.28 2.71 8.34
N ALA A 126 5.16 4.01 8.65
CA ALA A 126 5.73 4.60 9.87
C ALA A 126 4.93 4.29 11.15
N ALA A 127 3.65 3.88 11.00
CA ALA A 127 2.86 3.31 12.09
C ALA A 127 3.44 1.98 12.63
N LEU A 128 4.45 1.40 11.97
CA LEU A 128 5.09 0.15 12.38
C LEU A 128 6.34 0.36 13.25
N THR A 129 6.89 1.57 13.35
CA THR A 129 8.24 1.77 13.91
C THR A 129 8.31 2.46 15.26
N ASP A 130 7.26 3.13 15.74
CA ASP A 130 7.35 3.93 16.98
C ASP A 130 6.45 3.47 18.14
N SER A 131 5.93 2.25 18.06
CA SER A 131 5.27 1.56 19.17
C SER A 131 5.28 0.06 18.87
N GLY A 132 5.67 -0.76 19.83
CA GLY A 132 5.88 -2.20 19.66
C GLY A 132 4.73 -2.91 18.95
N CYS A 133 5.07 -3.92 18.14
CA CYS A 133 4.13 -4.86 17.53
C CYS A 133 2.93 -4.21 16.78
N GLY A 134 3.20 -3.56 15.65
CA GLY A 134 2.16 -3.14 14.71
C GLY A 134 1.80 -4.23 13.70
N CYS A 135 0.87 -5.12 14.05
CA CYS A 135 0.18 -6.01 13.11
C CYS A 135 -0.89 -5.16 12.39
N GLY A 136 -0.57 -4.60 11.21
CA GLY A 136 -1.44 -3.74 10.41
C GLY A 136 -2.23 -4.50 9.34
N SER A 137 -2.97 -5.53 9.75
CA SER A 137 -4.10 -6.12 9.03
C SER A 137 -4.88 -6.93 10.07
N GLY A 138 -6.20 -6.74 10.12
CA GLY A 138 -7.05 -7.12 11.25
C GLY A 138 -6.88 -8.55 11.77
N GLY A 139 -7.05 -8.71 13.09
CA GLY A 139 -7.30 -10.00 13.75
C GLY A 139 -6.12 -10.57 14.55
N SER A 140 -6.13 -10.32 15.86
CA SER A 140 -5.39 -10.98 16.96
C SER A 140 -4.23 -11.94 16.58
N CYS A 141 -3.04 -11.37 16.48
CA CYS A 141 -1.77 -12.06 16.28
C CYS A 141 -1.24 -12.56 17.64
N GLY A 142 -1.77 -13.67 18.16
CA GLY A 142 -1.24 -14.36 19.35
C GLY A 142 -0.04 -15.23 18.96
N CYS A 143 1.17 -14.83 19.33
CA CYS A 143 2.40 -15.63 19.21
C CYS A 143 3.08 -15.65 20.57
N GLY A 144 2.98 -16.78 21.27
CA GLY A 144 3.81 -17.09 22.42
C GLY A 144 5.06 -17.81 21.94
N THR A 145 6.23 -17.24 22.22
CA THR A 145 7.51 -17.94 22.15
C THR A 145 7.58 -18.93 23.32
N ALA A 146 7.74 -20.21 23.00
CA ALA A 146 8.16 -21.22 23.96
C ALA A 146 9.51 -21.77 23.50
N SER A 147 10.53 -21.44 24.31
CA SER A 147 11.91 -21.97 24.35
C SER A 147 12.83 -21.67 23.18
#